data_AF-A0A9R1PYB1-F1
#
_entry.id   AF-A0A9R1PYB1-F1
#
_cell.length_a   1.000
_cell.length_b   1.000
_cell.length_c   1.000
_cell.angle_alpha   90.00
_cell.angle_beta   90.00
_cell.angle_gamma   90.00
#
_symmetry.space_group_name_H-M   'P 1'
#
loop_
_entity.id
_entity.type
_entity.pdbx_description
1 polymer ?
#
loop_
_entity_poly.entity_id
_entity_poly.type
_entity_poly.pdbx_seq_one_letter_code
_entity_poly.pdbx_strand_id
1 'polypeptide(L)'
;MSGLLGTVVDAAIGWLVQSILDSFFTERMEAWTREIGLAEDVEKLKFQMRYVQMVLAAAKGRSIDNMPLAQSLDDLRGLIYDSEDVMDELDYYRLEQQINPPTK
;
A
#
# COMPACT_ATOMS: atom_id res chain seq x y z
N MET A 1 -14.88 16.83 -29.87
CA MET A 1 -14.07 15.68 -30.33
C MET A 1 -13.23 15.23 -29.16
N SER A 2 -13.55 14.07 -28.57
CA SER A 2 -12.83 13.50 -27.41
C SER A 2 -11.43 13.09 -27.83
N GLY A 3 -10.42 13.79 -27.32
CA GLY A 3 -9.07 13.25 -27.25
C GLY A 3 -9.03 12.28 -26.08
N LEU A 4 -9.06 10.97 -26.38
CA LEU A 4 -8.75 9.94 -25.40
C LEU A 4 -7.24 10.04 -25.13
N LEU A 5 -6.87 10.90 -24.18
CA LEU A 5 -5.51 10.96 -23.65
C LEU A 5 -5.26 9.61 -22.96
N GLY A 6 -4.32 8.83 -23.48
CA GLY A 6 -3.88 7.60 -22.82
C GLY A 6 -3.53 7.90 -21.37
N THR A 7 -4.09 7.14 -20.45
CA THR A 7 -3.85 7.35 -19.02
C THR A 7 -2.44 6.84 -18.71
N VAL A 8 -1.59 7.72 -18.18
CA VAL A 8 -0.24 7.35 -17.70
C VAL A 8 -0.37 6.88 -16.26
N VAL A 9 0.37 5.83 -15.90
CA VAL A 9 0.46 5.41 -14.49
C VAL A 9 1.10 6.51 -13.66
N ASP A 10 0.40 6.91 -12.60
CA ASP A 10 0.81 7.98 -11.71
C ASP A 10 2.11 7.63 -10.96
N ALA A 11 3.14 8.44 -11.17
CA ALA A 11 4.43 8.29 -10.50
C ALA A 11 4.32 8.46 -8.98
N ALA A 12 3.35 9.24 -8.50
CA ALA A 12 3.10 9.44 -7.07
C ALA A 12 2.68 8.13 -6.39
N ILE A 13 1.84 7.32 -7.04
CA ILE A 13 1.40 6.03 -6.49
C ILE A 13 2.54 5.02 -6.46
N GLY A 14 3.36 4.98 -7.51
CA GLY A 14 4.57 4.15 -7.49
C GLY A 14 5.53 4.53 -6.36
N TRP A 15 5.67 5.83 -6.08
CA TRP A 15 6.49 6.32 -4.97
C TRP A 15 5.89 5.97 -3.61
N LEU A 16 4.57 6.13 -3.45
CA LEU A 16 3.85 5.82 -2.22
C LEU A 16 4.00 4.34 -1.84
N VAL A 17 3.75 3.43 -2.79
CA VAL A 17 3.91 1.98 -2.59
C VAL A 17 5.34 1.62 -2.16
N GLN A 18 6.36 2.24 -2.77
CA GLN A 18 7.75 2.04 -2.38
C GLN A 18 8.02 2.55 -0.96
N SER A 19 7.55 3.76 -0.64
CA SER A 19 7.71 4.37 0.67
C SER A 19 7.15 3.48 1.78
N ILE A 20 5.92 2.98 1.59
CA ILE A 20 5.26 2.04 2.49
C ILE A 20 6.08 0.77 2.68
N LEU A 21 6.55 0.16 1.58
CA LEU A 21 7.33 -1.07 1.63
C LEU A 21 8.62 -0.92 2.44
N ASP A 22 9.25 0.26 2.37
CA ASP A 22 10.51 0.56 3.04
C ASP A 22 10.31 1.00 4.51
N SER A 23 9.21 1.70 4.82
CA SER A 23 9.00 2.34 6.12
C SER A 23 8.15 1.54 7.09
N PHE A 24 7.16 0.80 6.59
CA PHE A 24 6.13 0.18 7.43
C PHE A 24 6.48 -1.24 7.87
N PHE A 25 6.88 -2.09 6.92
CA PHE A 25 7.14 -3.52 7.16
C PHE A 25 8.53 -3.78 7.75
N THR A 26 8.82 -3.11 8.87
CA THR A 26 10.05 -3.23 9.64
C THR A 26 9.99 -4.45 10.58
N GLU A 27 11.16 -4.97 10.98
CA GLU A 27 11.24 -6.07 11.96
C GLU A 27 10.50 -5.76 13.27
N ARG A 28 10.51 -4.49 13.68
CA ARG A 28 9.79 -4.01 14.87
C ARG A 28 8.28 -4.12 14.70
N MET A 29 7.75 -3.72 13.54
CA MET A 29 6.32 -3.86 13.23
C MET A 29 5.94 -5.34 13.16
N GLU A 30 6.75 -6.16 12.47
CA GLU A 30 6.52 -7.61 12.38
C GLU A 30 6.55 -8.34 13.73
N ALA A 31 7.42 -7.92 14.65
CA ALA A 31 7.44 -8.47 16.00
C ALA A 31 6.17 -8.09 16.77
N TRP A 32 5.78 -6.83 16.73
CA TRP A 32 4.60 -6.34 17.43
C TRP A 32 3.30 -6.95 16.90
N THR A 33 3.16 -7.11 15.57
CA THR A 33 1.96 -7.74 14.99
C THR A 33 1.82 -9.21 15.36
N ARG A 34 2.92 -9.92 15.68
CA ARG A 34 2.85 -11.27 16.28
C ARG A 34 2.30 -11.25 17.70
N GLU A 35 2.65 -10.23 18.49
CA GLU A 35 2.17 -10.09 19.87
C GLU A 35 0.66 -9.85 19.93
N ILE A 36 0.12 -9.09 18.97
CA ILE A 36 -1.31 -8.77 18.89
C ILE A 36 -2.12 -9.71 17.97
N GLY A 37 -1.48 -10.75 17.41
CA GLY A 37 -2.15 -11.78 16.60
C GLY A 37 -2.51 -11.38 15.16
N LEU A 38 -1.91 -10.32 14.61
CA LEU A 38 -2.14 -9.82 13.24
C LEU A 38 -1.01 -10.16 12.25
N ALA A 39 -0.04 -10.98 12.65
CA ALA A 39 1.14 -11.27 11.82
C ALA A 39 0.80 -11.81 10.42
N GLU A 40 -0.19 -12.70 10.32
CA GLU A 40 -0.59 -13.29 9.03
C GLU A 40 -1.21 -12.25 8.09
N ASP A 41 -2.08 -11.38 8.62
CA ASP A 41 -2.78 -10.37 7.83
C ASP A 41 -1.82 -9.28 7.35
N VAL A 42 -0.88 -8.87 8.19
CA VAL A 42 0.17 -7.90 7.81
C VAL A 42 1.11 -8.49 6.76
N GLU A 43 1.46 -9.77 6.84
CA GLU A 43 2.28 -10.42 5.82
C GLU A 43 1.53 -10.55 4.48
N LYS A 44 0.22 -10.85 4.51
CA LYS A 44 -0.62 -10.82 3.31
C LYS A 44 -0.65 -9.42 2.69
N LEU A 45 -0.80 -8.37 3.50
CA LEU A 45 -0.80 -6.99 3.02
C LEU A 45 0.53 -6.62 2.36
N LYS A 46 1.66 -6.97 3.00
CA LYS A 46 3.02 -6.80 2.43
C LYS A 46 3.15 -7.47 1.06
N PHE A 47 2.63 -8.69 0.94
CA PHE A 47 2.67 -9.45 -0.29
C PHE A 47 1.81 -8.81 -1.40
N GLN A 48 0.60 -8.33 -1.09
CA GLN A 48 -0.23 -7.59 -2.04
C GLN A 48 0.45 -6.30 -2.50
N MET A 49 1.06 -5.55 -1.57
CA MET A 49 1.77 -4.32 -1.88
C MET A 49 2.94 -4.54 -2.86
N ARG A 50 3.66 -5.66 -2.74
CA ARG A 50 4.69 -6.09 -3.71
C ARG A 50 4.11 -6.43 -5.09
N TYR A 51 2.93 -7.03 -5.15
CA TYR A 51 2.26 -7.24 -6.43
C TYR A 51 1.87 -5.92 -7.09
N VAL A 52 1.35 -4.97 -6.33
CA VAL A 52 1.05 -3.63 -6.84
C VAL A 52 2.30 -2.97 -7.40
N GLN A 53 3.41 -3.02 -6.65
CA GLN A 53 4.70 -2.49 -7.10
C GLN A 53 5.11 -3.08 -8.46
N MET A 54 4.95 -4.41 -8.65
CA MET A 54 5.26 -5.08 -9.92
C MET A 54 4.33 -4.62 -11.06
N VAL A 55 3.02 -4.50 -10.80
CA VAL A 55 2.04 -4.04 -11.79
C VAL A 55 2.34 -2.59 -12.22
N LEU A 56 2.58 -1.70 -11.25
CA LEU A 56 2.92 -0.30 -11.52
C LEU A 56 4.24 -0.18 -12.29
N ALA A 57 5.26 -0.98 -11.93
CA ALA A 57 6.52 -1.02 -12.66
C ALA A 57 6.34 -1.48 -14.12
N ALA A 58 5.50 -2.49 -14.35
CA ALA A 58 5.20 -2.98 -15.68
C ALA A 58 4.42 -1.96 -16.53
N ALA A 59 3.60 -1.12 -15.90
CA ALA A 59 2.79 -0.11 -16.58
C ALA A 59 3.48 1.27 -16.70
N LYS A 60 4.59 1.48 -16.00
CA LYS A 60 5.35 2.73 -16.00
C LYS A 60 5.76 3.17 -17.41
N GLY A 61 5.46 4.43 -17.74
CA GLY A 61 5.84 5.06 -19.01
C GLY A 61 5.11 4.53 -20.25
N ARG A 62 4.09 3.69 -20.07
CA ARG A 62 3.24 3.18 -21.15
C ARG A 62 1.98 4.03 -21.26
N SER A 63 1.55 4.31 -22.50
CA SER A 63 0.19 4.78 -22.77
C SER A 63 -0.76 3.61 -22.52
N ILE A 64 -1.82 3.86 -21.76
CA ILE A 64 -2.87 2.87 -21.54
C ILE A 64 -4.10 3.28 -22.32
N ASP A 65 -4.29 2.59 -23.44
CA ASP A 65 -5.43 2.83 -24.34
C ASP A 65 -6.57 1.81 -24.08
N ASN A 66 -6.32 0.83 -23.20
CA ASN A 66 -7.29 -0.16 -22.74
C ASN A 66 -8.08 0.41 -21.55
N MET A 67 -9.32 0.85 -21.80
CA MET A 67 -10.20 1.45 -20.80
C MET A 67 -10.45 0.57 -19.56
N PRO A 68 -10.77 -0.73 -19.68
CA PRO A 68 -10.84 -1.63 -18.52
C PRO A 68 -9.57 -1.65 -17.66
N LEU A 69 -8.39 -1.70 -18.30
CA LEU A 69 -7.12 -1.66 -17.57
C LEU A 69 -6.91 -0.31 -16.87
N ALA A 70 -7.25 0.80 -17.52
CA ALA A 70 -7.18 2.12 -16.92
C ALA A 70 -8.06 2.21 -15.67
N GLN A 71 -9.29 1.68 -15.72
CA GLN A 71 -10.18 1.63 -14.55
C GLN A 71 -9.61 0.76 -13.44
N SER A 72 -9.09 -0.44 -13.74
CA SER A 72 -8.49 -1.30 -12.72
C SER A 72 -7.28 -0.67 -12.03
N LEU A 73 -6.50 0.16 -12.74
CA LEU A 73 -5.39 0.90 -12.13
C LEU A 73 -5.86 2.07 -11.28
N ASP A 74 -6.97 2.71 -11.63
CA ASP A 74 -7.62 3.74 -10.82
C ASP A 74 -8.19 3.14 -9.52
N ASP A 75 -8.84 1.99 -9.61
CA ASP A 75 -9.34 1.24 -8.45
C ASP A 75 -8.18 0.79 -7.55
N LEU A 76 -7.08 0.31 -8.16
CA LEU A 76 -5.86 -0.07 -7.45
C LEU A 76 -5.27 1.10 -6.68
N ARG A 77 -5.29 2.31 -7.26
CA ARG A 77 -4.87 3.52 -6.56
C ARG A 77 -5.71 3.76 -5.30
N GLY A 78 -7.04 3.63 -5.41
CA GLY A 78 -7.94 3.75 -4.24
C GLY A 78 -7.55 2.77 -3.14
N LEU A 79 -7.34 1.50 -3.49
CA LEU A 79 -6.95 0.46 -2.54
C LEU A 79 -5.58 0.72 -1.87
N ILE A 80 -4.66 1.40 -2.56
CA ILE A 80 -3.38 1.80 -1.94
C ILE A 80 -3.60 2.86 -0.88
N TYR A 81 -4.48 3.84 -1.10
CA TYR A 81 -4.82 4.83 -0.07
C TYR A 81 -5.52 4.18 1.12
N ASP A 82 -6.50 3.29 0.88
CA ASP A 82 -7.16 2.55 1.96
C ASP A 82 -6.15 1.71 2.77
N SER A 83 -5.14 1.15 2.10
CA SER A 83 -4.08 0.39 2.77
C SER A 83 -3.19 1.30 3.60
N GLU A 84 -2.79 2.47 3.08
CA GLU A 84 -2.02 3.50 3.79
C GLU A 84 -2.72 3.90 5.09
N ASP A 85 -4.01 4.20 5.04
CA ASP A 85 -4.81 4.58 6.21
C ASP A 85 -4.81 3.47 7.28
N VAL A 86 -5.02 2.22 6.88
CA VAL A 86 -4.98 1.07 7.82
C VAL A 86 -3.59 0.89 8.44
N MET A 87 -2.53 1.13 7.67
CA MET A 87 -1.16 1.04 8.18
C MET A 87 -0.85 2.18 9.15
N ASP A 88 -1.26 3.41 8.85
CA ASP A 88 -1.09 4.55 9.74
C ASP A 88 -1.81 4.33 11.08
N GLU A 89 -3.03 3.77 11.05
CA GLU A 89 -3.77 3.40 12.26
C GLU A 89 -3.05 2.29 13.05
N LEU A 90 -2.48 1.31 12.35
CA LEU A 90 -1.72 0.24 12.98
C LEU A 90 -0.42 0.77 13.64
N ASP A 91 0.28 1.71 13.00
CA ASP A 91 1.46 2.34 13.60
C ASP A 91 1.09 3.24 14.78
N TYR A 92 -0.05 3.94 14.70
CA TYR A 92 -0.61 4.69 15.82
C TYR A 92 -0.79 3.79 17.04
N TYR A 93 -1.48 2.64 16.91
CA TYR A 93 -1.70 1.73 18.04
C TYR A 93 -0.41 1.13 18.60
N ARG A 94 0.55 0.81 17.72
CA ARG A 94 1.88 0.36 18.15
C ARG A 94 2.58 1.41 19.00
N LEU A 95 2.55 2.68 18.57
CA LEU A 95 3.15 3.78 19.31
C LEU A 95 2.39 4.10 20.60
N GLU A 96 1.06 4.05 20.58
CA GLU A 96 0.20 4.26 21.74
C GLU A 96 0.50 3.24 22.84
N GLN A 97 0.67 1.96 22.48
CA GLN A 97 1.01 0.92 23.46
C GLN A 97 2.41 1.13 24.10
N GLN A 98 3.34 1.80 23.41
CA GLN A 98 4.66 2.12 23.96
C GLN A 98 4.61 3.23 25.02
N ILE A 99 3.70 4.20 24.85
CA ILE A 99 3.55 5.32 25.76
C ILE A 99 2.53 5.05 26.89
N ASN A 100 1.51 4.24 26.61
CA ASN A 100 0.42 3.87 27.50
C ASN A 100 0.29 2.33 27.56
N PRO A 101 1.24 1.63 28.21
CA PRO A 101 1.19 0.17 28.26
C PRO A 101 -0.06 -0.28 29.02
N PRO A 102 -0.74 -1.37 28.57
CA PRO A 102 -1.90 -1.89 29.26
C PRO A 102 -1.54 -2.22 30.71
N THR A 103 -2.33 -1.70 31.66
CA THR A 103 -2.20 -2.06 33.07
C THR A 103 -2.48 -3.54 33.24
N LYS A 104 -1.51 -4.28 33.79
CA LYS A 104 -1.65 -5.70 34.15
C LYS A 104 -2.76 -5.95 35.16
#